data_AF-A0A665X380-F1
#
_entry.id   AF-A0A665X380-F1
#
_cell.length_a   1.000
_cell.length_b   1.000
_cell.length_c   1.000
_cell.angle_alpha   90.00
_cell.angle_beta   90.00
_cell.angle_gamma   90.00
#
_symmetry.space_group_name_H-M   'P 1'
#
loop_
_entity.id
_entity.type
_entity.pdbx_description
1 polymer ?
#
loop_
_entity_poly.entity_id
_entity_poly.type
_entity_poly.pdbx_seq_one_letter_code
_entity_poly.pdbx_strand_id
1 'polypeptide(L)'
;VCSFFSTENRDHQQPLGAEVCENEAAADPSMYRYIKEELFTSEIFKVEIRNLPKFVGFNDLKKFLAKHNVTPHKIKLFGKQTFAFVTFKNEEERDKAMKMVHGMQWKGQVLSVKLAKPKVDPILRKRKQAEGDEEEDPLSVQIANVVTPLWKVPYEEQLRRKEQEVVGVLQRLAKELGSTNKALLPWLFAQKGKYNKMCCPLESIQPSPTLTEYRNKCEFLISVGADGEDKTIGFRLGKYKGGSCAVVGPADLCHVSAEAKRVVSEFQKFIRTTPYSVYSPETYEGHWKQLTVRTTRTKQAMAVVFFNPQKLEEEKLDALKGAMRQYFVEGEGKDSGMTSLFFVRDGQRKSPNPEDLPCELVAGKNCIHEELLGLKFRISPHSFFQVNTGGAEVLYSAVGEWAQLDQDSTVLDVCCGTGTIGISLAKRVKKVIGIEMCQEAVEDAKVNAKLNGLSNIDFYCGKAEDVFPNILNAVVSPNVTAIVDPPRAGLHSKVILAIRRAEHLKRLIYVACNAKAAMNNFIDLCRAPSNRVHGAPFRPVRAMAVDLFPQTIHVEMLLLLERVDYTSEQPQNSSNREETGS
;
A
#
# COMPACT_ATOMS: atom_id res chain seq x y z
N VAL A 1 19.91 60.23 -0.43
CA VAL A 1 19.40 61.30 0.45
C VAL A 1 19.47 60.76 1.86
N CYS A 2 20.68 60.72 2.41
CA CYS A 2 21.29 61.68 3.35
C CYS A 2 21.12 61.22 4.79
N SER A 3 22.29 60.92 5.36
CA SER A 3 22.65 60.60 6.73
C SER A 3 22.66 61.83 7.66
N PHE A 4 23.03 61.60 8.92
CA PHE A 4 23.32 62.53 10.04
C PHE A 4 22.10 62.86 10.93
N PHE A 5 22.17 62.91 12.27
CA PHE A 5 23.23 63.42 13.15
C PHE A 5 23.28 62.70 14.53
N SER A 6 24.47 62.74 15.14
CA SER A 6 24.82 62.35 16.50
C SER A 6 24.76 63.54 17.49
N THR A 7 25.10 63.24 18.77
CA THR A 7 25.61 64.11 19.88
C THR A 7 24.56 64.96 20.64
N GLU A 8 24.57 65.18 21.98
CA GLU A 8 25.56 64.93 23.06
C GLU A 8 24.97 65.20 24.48
N ASN A 9 25.55 64.53 25.49
CA ASN A 9 25.77 64.82 26.94
C ASN A 9 24.98 65.84 27.79
N ARG A 10 24.68 65.43 29.05
CA ARG A 10 25.15 66.07 30.31
C ARG A 10 24.91 65.22 31.60
N ASP A 11 26.01 64.89 32.30
CA ASP A 11 26.34 64.87 33.77
C ASP A 11 25.22 64.93 34.83
N HIS A 12 25.28 64.37 36.07
CA HIS A 12 26.25 63.61 36.89
C HIS A 12 25.54 63.11 38.19
N GLN A 13 26.24 62.27 38.99
CA GLN A 13 26.06 61.89 40.42
C GLN A 13 25.17 60.67 40.83
N GLN A 14 25.87 59.63 41.33
CA GLN A 14 25.46 58.41 42.08
C GLN A 14 25.16 58.71 43.58
N PRO A 15 24.54 57.83 44.43
CA PRO A 15 24.78 56.37 44.51
C PRO A 15 23.64 55.41 44.97
N LEU A 16 23.88 54.11 44.71
CA LEU A 16 23.50 52.88 45.44
C LEU A 16 22.11 52.77 46.12
N GLY A 17 21.24 51.95 45.53
CA GLY A 17 20.06 51.35 46.17
C GLY A 17 19.47 50.25 45.29
N ALA A 18 19.19 49.09 45.87
CA ALA A 18 18.66 47.92 45.19
C ALA A 18 17.27 48.17 44.57
N GLU A 19 17.04 47.73 43.33
CA GLU A 19 15.68 47.45 42.86
C GLU A 19 15.67 46.48 41.66
N VAL A 20 14.86 45.44 41.84
CA VAL A 20 14.48 44.40 40.90
C VAL A 20 13.15 44.85 40.29
N CYS A 21 13.06 44.91 38.95
CA CYS A 21 11.79 44.92 38.19
C CYS A 21 12.06 44.11 36.91
N GLU A 22 11.57 42.87 36.82
CA GLU A 22 10.25 42.50 36.28
C GLU A 22 10.02 42.95 34.83
N ASN A 23 10.02 41.97 33.92
CA ASN A 23 9.08 41.88 32.80
C ASN A 23 9.20 40.49 32.15
N GLU A 24 8.60 39.48 32.76
CA GLU A 24 8.18 38.26 32.06
C GLU A 24 6.65 38.23 32.06
N ALA A 25 6.06 38.36 30.87
CA ALA A 25 4.67 38.08 30.62
C ALA A 25 4.37 36.63 31.02
N ALA A 26 3.55 36.45 32.05
CA ALA A 26 3.09 35.15 32.52
C ALA A 26 2.46 34.36 31.37
N ALA A 27 3.06 33.23 31.03
CA ALA A 27 2.52 32.28 30.07
C ALA A 27 1.21 31.69 30.58
N ASP A 28 0.18 31.65 29.73
CA ASP A 28 -1.14 31.09 30.02
C ASP A 28 -1.03 29.62 30.50
N PRO A 29 -1.53 29.29 31.71
CA PRO A 29 -1.53 27.93 32.28
C PRO A 29 -2.29 26.89 31.45
N SER A 30 -3.09 27.30 30.46
CA SER A 30 -3.85 26.40 29.58
C SER A 30 -2.99 25.62 28.57
N MET A 31 -1.78 26.10 28.26
CA MET A 31 -0.87 25.53 27.26
C MET A 31 -0.21 24.18 27.63
N TYR A 32 -0.39 23.72 28.88
CA TYR A 32 0.25 22.51 29.42
C TYR A 32 -0.74 21.52 30.05
N ARG A 33 -2.04 21.60 29.70
CA ARG A 33 -3.09 20.76 30.32
C ARG A 33 -2.83 19.25 30.28
N TYR A 34 -2.08 18.75 29.29
CA TYR A 34 -1.69 17.35 29.17
C TYR A 34 -0.63 16.88 30.19
N ILE A 35 -0.12 17.77 31.04
CA ILE A 35 0.83 17.45 32.11
C ILE A 35 0.09 17.20 33.45
N LYS A 36 -1.20 17.52 33.56
CA LYS A 36 -1.97 17.43 34.82
C LYS A 36 -2.99 16.30 34.92
N GLU A 37 -3.25 15.56 33.84
CA GLU A 37 -4.10 14.36 33.89
C GLU A 37 -3.22 13.12 33.82
N GLU A 38 -3.51 12.13 34.68
CA GLU A 38 -2.74 10.91 34.98
C GLU A 38 -2.58 9.94 33.79
N LEU A 39 -1.98 10.40 32.69
CA LEU A 39 -1.57 9.60 31.55
C LEU A 39 -0.05 9.65 31.46
N PHE A 40 0.60 8.52 31.77
CA PHE A 40 2.04 8.33 31.68
C PHE A 40 2.55 8.66 30.26
N THR A 41 3.21 9.80 30.07
CA THR A 41 3.88 10.13 28.81
C THR A 41 5.40 10.04 28.99
N SER A 42 6.04 9.11 28.27
CA SER A 42 7.51 8.93 28.30
C SER A 42 8.34 10.15 27.83
N GLU A 43 7.69 11.27 27.49
CA GLU A 43 8.33 12.53 27.10
C GLU A 43 8.76 13.39 28.31
N ILE A 44 8.15 13.24 29.50
CA ILE A 44 8.58 13.99 30.71
C ILE A 44 9.87 13.44 31.36
N PHE A 45 10.22 12.18 31.06
CA PHE A 45 11.44 11.52 31.55
C PHE A 45 12.56 11.46 30.52
N LYS A 46 12.60 12.44 29.60
CA LYS A 46 13.51 12.47 28.46
C LYS A 46 14.61 13.52 28.64
N VAL A 47 15.85 13.10 28.44
CA VAL A 47 17.02 13.98 28.41
C VAL A 47 17.67 13.99 27.04
N GLU A 48 18.33 15.08 26.72
CA GLU A 48 19.19 15.24 25.56
C GLU A 48 20.65 15.21 26.01
N ILE A 49 21.41 14.21 25.55
CA ILE A 49 22.86 14.11 25.77
C ILE A 49 23.56 14.66 24.54
N ARG A 50 24.32 15.74 24.69
CA ARG A 50 25.08 16.42 23.64
C ARG A 50 26.59 16.17 23.79
N ASN A 51 27.33 16.50 22.73
CA ASN A 51 28.78 16.29 22.60
C ASN A 51 29.21 14.82 22.59
N LEU A 52 28.37 13.94 22.02
CA LEU A 52 28.73 12.56 21.79
C LEU A 52 29.89 12.47 20.78
N PRO A 53 30.87 11.56 20.98
CA PRO A 53 31.92 11.31 20.00
C PRO A 53 31.35 10.98 18.61
N LYS A 54 32.03 11.42 17.55
CA LYS A 54 31.64 11.11 16.17
C LYS A 54 31.65 9.58 15.97
N PHE A 55 30.62 9.04 15.29
CA PHE A 55 30.43 7.61 14.99
C PHE A 55 30.05 6.69 16.16
N VAL A 56 29.46 7.21 17.24
CA VAL A 56 28.93 6.38 18.34
C VAL A 56 27.68 5.62 17.90
N GLY A 57 27.71 4.29 18.01
CA GLY A 57 26.57 3.43 17.78
C GLY A 57 25.65 3.29 19.00
N PHE A 58 24.45 2.75 18.78
CA PHE A 58 23.48 2.45 19.85
C PHE A 58 24.07 1.59 20.96
N ASN A 59 24.81 0.53 20.59
CA ASN A 59 25.41 -0.38 21.56
C ASN A 59 26.53 0.27 22.39
N ASP A 60 27.27 1.23 21.83
CA ASP A 60 28.33 1.93 22.55
C ASP A 60 27.77 2.85 23.61
N LEU A 61 26.72 3.62 23.26
CA LEU A 61 26.03 4.51 24.21
C LEU A 61 25.32 3.71 25.30
N LYS A 62 24.68 2.58 24.95
CA LYS A 62 24.04 1.69 25.94
C LYS A 62 25.05 1.12 26.94
N LYS A 63 26.23 0.66 26.47
CA LYS A 63 27.31 0.15 27.34
C LYS A 63 27.90 1.24 28.22
N PHE A 64 28.09 2.45 27.67
CA PHE A 64 28.58 3.60 28.43
C PHE A 64 27.63 3.95 29.59
N LEU A 65 26.33 4.09 29.31
CA LEU A 65 25.34 4.40 30.35
C LEU A 65 25.25 3.29 31.41
N ALA A 66 25.28 2.02 31.01
CA ALA A 66 25.27 0.89 31.92
C ALA A 66 26.50 0.86 32.84
N LYS A 67 27.69 1.23 32.34
CA LYS A 67 28.93 1.33 33.15
C LYS A 67 28.81 2.38 34.27
N HIS A 68 27.95 3.37 34.09
CA HIS A 68 27.73 4.44 35.06
C HIS A 68 26.42 4.28 35.86
N ASN A 69 25.90 3.06 35.95
CA ASN A 69 24.67 2.71 36.68
C ASN A 69 23.43 3.50 36.25
N VAL A 70 23.36 3.84 34.96
CA VAL A 70 22.23 4.51 34.32
C VAL A 70 21.59 3.55 33.32
N THR A 71 20.33 3.17 33.56
CA THR A 71 19.59 2.21 32.73
C THR A 71 18.55 2.93 31.87
N PRO A 72 18.78 3.12 30.57
CA PRO A 72 17.83 3.82 29.72
C PRO A 72 16.65 2.92 29.30
N HIS A 73 15.43 3.47 29.30
CA HIS A 73 14.24 2.82 28.74
C HIS A 73 14.27 2.85 27.20
N LYS A 74 14.66 3.99 26.61
CA LYS A 74 14.74 4.16 25.15
C LYS A 74 15.89 5.09 24.80
N ILE A 75 16.69 4.72 23.80
CA ILE A 75 17.73 5.58 23.23
C ILE A 75 17.38 5.86 21.77
N LYS A 76 17.40 7.13 21.38
CA LYS A 76 17.25 7.57 19.98
C LYS A 76 18.49 8.35 19.55
N LEU A 77 19.28 7.73 18.67
CA LEU A 77 20.43 8.33 18.02
C LEU A 77 20.06 8.80 16.60
N PHE A 78 20.67 9.90 16.15
CA PHE A 78 20.44 10.44 14.82
C PHE A 78 21.71 10.40 13.99
N GLY A 79 22.09 9.20 13.51
CA GLY A 79 23.17 9.02 12.53
C GLY A 79 24.45 9.80 12.85
N LYS A 80 24.86 10.71 11.95
CA LYS A 80 26.10 11.52 12.06
C LYS A 80 26.05 12.64 13.11
N GLN A 81 24.96 12.77 13.88
CA GLN A 81 24.79 13.84 14.86
C GLN A 81 25.47 13.50 16.20
N THR A 82 25.99 14.52 16.88
CA THR A 82 26.73 14.40 18.15
C THR A 82 25.81 14.50 19.38
N PHE A 83 24.55 14.10 19.25
CA PHE A 83 23.59 14.08 20.35
C PHE A 83 22.62 12.90 20.28
N ALA A 84 22.06 12.53 21.43
CA ALA A 84 21.05 11.47 21.57
C ALA A 84 19.93 11.94 22.50
N PHE A 85 18.71 11.44 22.24
CA PHE A 85 17.65 11.48 23.24
C PHE A 85 17.62 10.17 24.00
N VAL A 86 17.58 10.27 25.33
CA VAL A 86 17.49 9.12 26.22
C VAL A 86 16.27 9.30 27.12
N THR A 87 15.41 8.29 27.16
CA THR A 87 14.20 8.27 27.98
C THR A 87 14.36 7.29 29.13
N PHE A 88 13.91 7.67 30.33
CA PHE A 88 13.96 6.88 31.56
C PHE A 88 12.56 6.45 32.02
N LYS A 89 12.49 5.49 32.95
CA LYS A 89 11.19 4.95 33.41
C LYS A 89 10.50 5.89 34.41
N ASN A 90 11.26 6.65 35.17
CA ASN A 90 10.76 7.56 36.20
C ASN A 90 11.68 8.80 36.34
N GLU A 91 11.23 9.74 37.16
CA GLU A 91 11.93 11.00 37.45
C GLU A 91 13.29 10.77 38.14
N GLU A 92 13.35 9.84 39.09
CA GLU A 92 14.56 9.53 39.85
C GLU A 92 15.70 9.04 38.94
N GLU A 93 15.41 8.14 37.99
CA GLU A 93 16.38 7.64 37.00
C GLU A 93 16.85 8.75 36.05
N ARG A 94 15.93 9.64 35.64
CA ARG A 94 16.25 10.80 34.80
C ARG A 94 17.21 11.75 35.51
N ASP A 95 16.93 12.09 36.76
CA ASP A 95 17.72 13.04 37.53
C ASP A 95 19.07 12.46 37.94
N LYS A 96 19.10 11.15 38.25
CA LYS A 96 20.35 10.40 38.41
C LYS A 96 21.20 10.44 37.13
N ALA A 97 20.59 10.23 35.97
CA ALA A 97 21.29 10.32 34.69
C ALA A 97 21.81 11.74 34.39
N MET A 98 21.04 12.78 34.71
CA MET A 98 21.50 14.17 34.56
C MET A 98 22.69 14.47 35.47
N LYS A 99 22.61 14.14 36.76
CA LYS A 99 23.70 14.38 37.72
C LYS A 99 24.96 13.61 37.37
N MET A 100 24.81 12.35 36.99
CA MET A 100 25.96 11.49 36.71
C MET A 100 26.60 11.86 35.37
N VAL A 101 25.83 11.91 34.28
CA VAL A 101 26.38 11.95 32.92
C VAL A 101 26.76 13.37 32.49
N HIS A 102 26.18 14.42 33.09
CA HIS A 102 26.55 15.80 32.78
C HIS A 102 27.97 16.10 33.26
N GLY A 103 28.82 16.65 32.38
CA GLY A 103 30.20 17.00 32.69
C GLY A 103 31.19 15.83 32.60
N MET A 104 30.75 14.60 32.34
CA MET A 104 31.65 13.47 32.15
C MET A 104 32.45 13.59 30.86
N GLN A 105 33.71 13.15 30.91
CA GLN A 105 34.55 13.04 29.73
C GLN A 105 34.41 11.64 29.10
N TRP A 106 33.97 11.59 27.84
CA TRP A 106 33.90 10.36 27.06
C TRP A 106 34.66 10.51 25.74
N LYS A 107 35.72 9.71 25.54
CA LYS A 107 36.61 9.75 24.37
C LYS A 107 37.08 11.18 24.04
N GLY A 108 37.49 11.94 25.06
CA GLY A 108 38.00 13.31 24.92
C GLY A 108 36.94 14.40 24.77
N GLN A 109 35.64 14.08 24.81
CA GLN A 109 34.54 15.06 24.76
C GLN A 109 33.85 15.17 26.12
N VAL A 110 33.55 16.39 26.56
CA VAL A 110 32.76 16.63 27.77
C VAL A 110 31.28 16.60 27.41
N LEU A 111 30.55 15.63 27.95
CA LEU A 111 29.14 15.41 27.70
C LEU A 111 28.30 16.48 28.40
N SER A 112 27.29 17.00 27.70
CA SER A 112 26.32 17.94 28.28
C SER A 112 24.94 17.30 28.24
N VAL A 113 24.34 17.08 29.42
CA VAL A 113 22.98 16.56 29.54
C VAL A 113 22.04 17.71 29.87
N LYS A 114 20.96 17.85 29.11
CA LYS A 114 19.89 18.83 29.35
C LYS A 114 18.54 18.12 29.35
N LEU A 115 17.58 18.65 30.09
CA LEU A 115 16.18 18.25 29.91
C LEU A 115 15.79 18.49 28.45
N ALA A 116 15.20 17.48 27.81
CA ALA A 116 14.74 17.65 26.44
C ALA A 116 13.58 18.64 26.47
N LYS A 117 13.73 19.79 25.81
CA LYS A 117 12.62 20.72 25.62
C LYS A 117 11.50 19.95 24.91
N PRO A 118 10.26 19.89 25.46
CA PRO A 118 9.16 19.23 24.78
C PRO A 118 9.02 19.87 23.41
N LYS A 119 9.15 19.07 22.35
CA LYS A 119 8.89 19.58 21.01
C LYS A 119 7.40 19.89 20.95
N VAL A 120 7.06 21.14 20.65
CA VAL A 120 5.70 21.52 20.26
C VAL A 120 5.29 20.56 19.15
N ASP A 121 4.21 19.83 19.43
CA ASP A 121 3.68 18.79 18.57
C ASP A 121 3.44 19.37 17.16
N PRO A 122 3.90 18.72 16.06
CA PRO A 122 3.46 19.06 14.71
C PRO A 122 1.93 19.16 14.59
N ILE A 123 1.19 18.47 15.47
CA ILE A 123 -0.27 18.52 15.59
C ILE A 123 -0.76 19.84 16.19
N LEU A 124 -0.01 20.50 17.09
CA LEU A 124 -0.36 21.83 17.60
C LEU A 124 -0.19 22.92 16.54
N ARG A 125 0.74 22.75 15.60
CA ARG A 125 0.85 23.65 14.43
C ARG A 125 -0.33 23.47 13.46
N LYS A 126 -0.87 22.25 13.37
CA LYS A 126 -2.17 21.97 12.72
C LYS A 126 -3.35 22.50 13.52
N ARG A 127 -3.32 22.46 14.86
CA ARG A 127 -4.35 23.07 15.72
C ARG A 127 -4.36 24.59 15.63
N LYS A 128 -3.21 25.27 15.63
CA LYS A 128 -3.16 26.73 15.39
C LYS A 128 -3.56 27.14 13.98
N GLN A 129 -3.45 26.24 13.00
CA GLN A 129 -4.04 26.44 11.67
C GLN A 129 -5.56 26.17 11.65
N ALA A 130 -6.07 25.34 12.58
CA ALA A 130 -7.49 25.03 12.75
C ALA A 130 -8.18 25.86 13.86
N GLU A 131 -7.44 26.73 14.56
CA GLU A 131 -7.93 27.72 15.55
C GLU A 131 -8.11 29.10 14.89
N GLY A 132 -7.88 29.21 13.57
CA GLY A 132 -8.61 30.17 12.78
C GLY A 132 -10.00 29.59 12.51
N ASP A 133 -11.04 30.42 12.54
CA ASP A 133 -12.43 30.08 12.23
C ASP A 133 -12.60 29.52 10.79
N GLU A 134 -12.03 28.35 10.49
CA GLU A 134 -12.36 27.56 9.32
C GLU A 134 -13.49 26.61 9.74
N GLU A 135 -14.69 26.82 9.22
CA GLU A 135 -15.79 25.86 9.32
C GLU A 135 -15.26 24.47 8.92
N GLU A 136 -15.35 23.48 9.82
CA GLU A 136 -14.97 22.12 9.49
C GLU A 136 -15.84 21.63 8.32
N ASP A 137 -15.20 21.21 7.23
CA ASP A 137 -15.86 20.63 6.05
C ASP A 137 -16.91 19.57 6.48
N PRO A 138 -18.06 19.46 5.79
CA PRO A 138 -19.03 18.39 6.07
C PRO A 138 -18.39 17.00 6.06
N LEU A 139 -18.91 16.07 6.86
CA LEU A 139 -18.38 14.70 6.96
C LEU A 139 -18.27 14.00 5.58
N SER A 140 -19.21 14.27 4.68
CA SER A 140 -19.21 13.79 3.29
C SER A 140 -17.99 14.28 2.48
N VAL A 141 -17.60 15.54 2.66
CA VAL A 141 -16.40 16.14 2.06
C VAL A 141 -15.14 15.55 2.69
N GLN A 142 -15.10 15.44 4.02
CA GLN A 142 -13.95 14.89 4.72
C GLN A 142 -13.69 13.43 4.30
N ILE A 143 -14.72 12.59 4.23
CA ILE A 143 -14.54 11.19 3.83
C ILE A 143 -14.14 11.09 2.36
N ALA A 144 -14.72 11.90 1.47
CA ALA A 144 -14.34 11.94 0.06
C ALA A 144 -12.87 12.33 -0.13
N ASN A 145 -12.34 13.26 0.68
CA ASN A 145 -10.92 13.63 0.69
C ASN A 145 -10.00 12.46 1.10
N VAL A 146 -10.49 11.51 1.90
CA VAL A 146 -9.72 10.35 2.36
C VAL A 146 -9.71 9.24 1.32
N VAL A 147 -10.89 8.87 0.80
CA VAL A 147 -11.04 7.70 -0.08
C VAL A 147 -10.83 8.01 -1.56
N THR A 148 -11.13 9.25 -1.96
CA THR A 148 -11.03 9.75 -3.34
C THR A 148 -10.37 11.12 -3.35
N PRO A 149 -9.10 11.27 -2.92
CA PRO A 149 -8.45 12.57 -2.68
C PRO A 149 -8.40 13.53 -3.88
N LEU A 150 -8.62 13.04 -5.10
CA LEU A 150 -8.66 13.85 -6.32
C LEU A 150 -10.09 14.15 -6.81
N TRP A 151 -11.13 13.88 -6.03
CA TRP A 151 -12.53 14.02 -6.46
C TRP A 151 -12.94 15.44 -6.88
N LYS A 152 -12.31 16.48 -6.32
CA LYS A 152 -12.50 17.89 -6.73
C LYS A 152 -11.59 18.33 -7.89
N VAL A 153 -10.70 17.47 -8.37
CA VAL A 153 -9.72 17.79 -9.43
C VAL A 153 -10.32 17.44 -10.79
N PRO A 154 -10.27 18.33 -11.80
CA PRO A 154 -10.70 18.01 -13.17
C PRO A 154 -10.02 16.74 -13.69
N TYR A 155 -10.75 15.88 -14.39
CA TYR A 155 -10.28 14.53 -14.70
C TYR A 155 -8.98 14.52 -15.52
N GLU A 156 -8.86 15.40 -16.52
CA GLU A 156 -7.62 15.58 -17.31
C GLU A 156 -6.41 15.92 -16.43
N GLU A 157 -6.60 16.73 -15.40
CA GLU A 157 -5.54 17.06 -14.44
C GLU A 157 -5.20 15.87 -13.54
N GLN A 158 -6.17 14.99 -13.23
CA GLN A 158 -5.88 13.72 -12.54
C GLN A 158 -4.98 12.82 -13.39
N LEU A 159 -5.33 12.65 -14.68
CA LEU A 159 -4.55 11.86 -15.63
C LEU A 159 -3.13 12.39 -15.75
N ARG A 160 -2.97 13.71 -15.93
CA ARG A 160 -1.66 14.35 -16.00
C ARG A 160 -0.81 14.11 -14.75
N ARG A 161 -1.40 14.19 -13.55
CA ARG A 161 -0.70 13.91 -12.27
C ARG A 161 -0.24 12.45 -12.17
N LYS A 162 -1.10 11.51 -12.56
CA LYS A 162 -0.79 10.07 -12.56
C LYS A 162 0.29 9.73 -13.57
N GLU A 163 0.21 10.27 -14.78
CA GLU A 163 1.22 10.10 -15.82
C GLU A 163 2.58 10.64 -15.36
N GLN A 164 2.60 11.81 -14.73
CA GLN A 164 3.83 12.38 -14.17
C GLN A 164 4.45 11.50 -13.08
N GLU A 165 3.65 10.77 -12.28
CA GLU A 165 4.15 9.79 -11.33
C GLU A 165 4.85 8.63 -12.04
N VAL A 166 4.28 8.13 -13.14
CA VAL A 166 4.87 7.05 -13.96
C VAL A 166 6.16 7.52 -14.65
N VAL A 167 6.20 8.76 -15.16
CA VAL A 167 7.45 9.39 -15.65
C VAL A 167 8.53 9.35 -14.58
N GLY A 168 8.21 9.74 -13.34
CA GLY A 168 9.14 9.69 -12.22
C GLY A 168 9.64 8.28 -11.91
N VAL A 169 8.78 7.27 -12.00
CA VAL A 169 9.16 5.86 -11.85
C VAL A 169 10.14 5.44 -12.96
N LEU A 170 9.85 5.74 -14.22
CA LEU A 170 10.69 5.36 -15.36
C LEU A 170 12.06 6.07 -15.36
N GLN A 171 12.11 7.34 -14.94
CA GLN A 171 13.36 8.08 -14.75
C GLN A 171 14.20 7.48 -13.62
N ARG A 172 13.55 7.07 -12.52
CA ARG A 172 14.24 6.38 -11.42
C ARG A 172 14.77 5.03 -11.89
N LEU A 173 13.96 4.23 -12.58
CA LEU A 173 14.39 2.96 -13.14
C LEU A 173 15.60 3.16 -14.05
N ALA A 174 15.56 4.13 -14.97
CA ALA A 174 16.69 4.46 -15.83
C ALA A 174 17.97 4.75 -15.03
N LYS A 175 17.89 5.53 -13.95
CA LYS A 175 19.04 5.80 -13.08
C LYS A 175 19.60 4.53 -12.44
N GLU A 176 18.75 3.68 -11.89
CA GLU A 176 19.16 2.43 -11.23
C GLU A 176 19.70 1.39 -12.22
N LEU A 177 19.19 1.35 -13.46
CA LEU A 177 19.74 0.48 -14.50
C LEU A 177 21.19 0.84 -14.84
N GLY A 178 21.50 2.14 -14.92
CA GLY A 178 22.87 2.60 -15.20
C GLY A 178 23.89 2.22 -14.12
N SER A 179 23.47 2.11 -12.86
CA SER A 179 24.34 1.65 -11.76
C SER A 179 24.47 0.13 -11.72
N THR A 180 23.44 -0.60 -12.13
CA THR A 180 23.33 -2.06 -11.93
C THR A 180 23.78 -2.87 -13.15
N ASN A 181 23.75 -2.30 -14.36
CA ASN A 181 24.16 -2.97 -15.59
C ASN A 181 24.92 -2.01 -16.52
N LYS A 182 26.25 -1.98 -16.39
CA LYS A 182 27.11 -1.07 -17.17
C LYS A 182 27.06 -1.35 -18.68
N ALA A 183 26.78 -2.59 -19.10
CA ALA A 183 26.66 -2.93 -20.50
C ALA A 183 25.47 -2.22 -21.18
N LEU A 184 24.40 -1.92 -20.44
CA LEU A 184 23.26 -1.17 -20.96
C LEU A 184 23.51 0.34 -21.07
N LEU A 185 24.64 0.87 -20.59
CA LEU A 185 24.88 2.32 -20.56
C LEU A 185 24.77 2.99 -21.95
N PRO A 186 25.39 2.48 -23.04
CA PRO A 186 25.27 3.09 -24.36
C PRO A 186 23.81 3.18 -24.83
N TRP A 187 23.07 2.08 -24.72
CA TRP A 187 21.64 2.03 -25.04
C TRP A 187 20.84 3.00 -24.16
N LEU A 188 21.08 3.00 -22.85
CA LEU A 188 20.37 3.81 -21.89
C LEU A 188 20.64 5.31 -22.08
N PHE A 189 21.85 5.71 -22.47
CA PHE A 189 22.14 7.11 -22.82
C PHE A 189 21.31 7.57 -24.01
N ALA A 190 21.18 6.74 -25.05
CA ALA A 190 20.32 7.03 -26.19
C ALA A 190 18.85 7.13 -25.79
N GLN A 191 18.34 6.19 -24.97
CA GLN A 191 16.96 6.22 -24.46
C GLN A 191 16.69 7.49 -23.64
N LYS A 192 17.58 7.84 -22.70
CA LYS A 192 17.42 9.01 -21.84
C LYS A 192 17.42 10.32 -22.62
N GLY A 193 18.20 10.40 -23.69
CA GLY A 193 18.20 11.55 -24.59
C GLY A 193 16.88 11.69 -25.35
N LYS A 194 16.32 10.56 -25.81
CA LYS A 194 15.08 10.53 -26.61
C LYS A 194 13.81 10.68 -25.78
N TYR A 195 13.78 10.14 -24.56
CA TYR A 195 12.55 9.96 -23.78
C TYR A 195 12.61 10.68 -22.42
N ASN A 196 13.03 11.96 -22.40
CA ASN A 196 13.03 12.80 -21.19
C ASN A 196 13.62 12.10 -19.94
N LYS A 197 14.84 11.55 -20.09
CA LYS A 197 15.57 10.81 -19.05
C LYS A 197 14.95 9.48 -18.60
N MET A 198 13.90 8.99 -19.27
CA MET A 198 13.32 7.66 -19.05
C MET A 198 14.13 6.57 -19.76
N CYS A 199 13.87 5.31 -19.38
CA CYS A 199 14.52 4.13 -19.96
C CYS A 199 13.80 3.59 -21.23
N CYS A 200 12.58 4.04 -21.49
CA CYS A 200 11.76 3.65 -22.64
C CYS A 200 10.70 4.73 -22.92
N PRO A 201 10.03 4.72 -24.09
CA PRO A 201 8.84 5.53 -24.33
C PRO A 201 7.74 5.23 -23.30
N LEU A 202 7.00 6.27 -22.93
CA LEU A 202 5.74 6.19 -22.18
C LEU A 202 4.62 6.53 -23.17
N GLU A 203 3.73 5.58 -23.42
CA GLU A 203 2.48 5.82 -24.15
C GLU A 203 1.53 6.63 -23.26
N SER A 204 0.65 7.41 -23.89
CA SER A 204 -0.32 8.26 -23.17
C SER A 204 -1.16 7.43 -22.20
N ILE A 205 -1.36 7.97 -21.00
CA ILE A 205 -2.22 7.35 -19.99
C ILE A 205 -3.61 7.05 -20.56
N GLN A 206 -4.08 5.82 -20.36
CA GLN A 206 -5.41 5.41 -20.79
C GLN A 206 -6.45 5.77 -19.72
N PRO A 207 -7.49 6.54 -20.07
CA PRO A 207 -8.54 6.93 -19.14
C PRO A 207 -9.42 5.74 -18.75
N SER A 208 -10.06 5.84 -17.59
CA SER A 208 -11.13 4.92 -17.22
C SER A 208 -12.35 5.18 -18.11
N PRO A 209 -13.01 4.16 -18.67
CA PRO A 209 -14.29 4.32 -19.39
C PRO A 209 -15.42 4.84 -18.49
N THR A 210 -15.30 4.67 -17.17
CA THR A 210 -16.31 5.07 -16.19
C THR A 210 -15.66 5.78 -15.02
N LEU A 211 -16.13 7.00 -14.72
CA LEU A 211 -15.52 7.85 -13.70
C LEU A 211 -16.22 7.80 -12.35
N THR A 212 -17.48 7.40 -12.30
CA THR A 212 -18.31 7.32 -11.10
C THR A 212 -18.96 5.95 -11.02
N GLU A 213 -19.25 5.47 -9.82
CA GLU A 213 -19.88 4.17 -9.58
C GLU A 213 -19.13 2.98 -10.20
N TYR A 214 -17.85 3.18 -10.52
CA TYR A 214 -17.03 2.19 -11.22
C TYR A 214 -16.62 1.02 -10.33
N ARG A 215 -16.68 1.19 -9.00
CA ARG A 215 -16.13 0.24 -8.04
C ARG A 215 -17.11 -0.91 -7.80
N ASN A 216 -16.74 -2.09 -8.27
CA ASN A 216 -17.52 -3.33 -8.17
C ASN A 216 -17.20 -4.14 -6.90
N LYS A 217 -16.22 -3.72 -6.08
CA LYS A 217 -15.90 -4.28 -4.75
C LYS A 217 -15.53 -3.18 -3.76
N CYS A 218 -16.28 -3.09 -2.67
CA CYS A 218 -16.01 -2.19 -1.55
C CYS A 218 -15.92 -2.96 -0.24
N GLU A 219 -14.96 -2.57 0.61
CA GLU A 219 -14.76 -3.11 1.96
C GLU A 219 -15.06 -1.99 2.95
N PHE A 220 -16.13 -2.15 3.72
CA PHE A 220 -16.64 -1.19 4.68
C PHE A 220 -16.37 -1.67 6.10
N LEU A 221 -15.87 -0.79 6.96
CA LEU A 221 -15.77 -1.06 8.38
C LEU A 221 -17.13 -0.86 9.06
N ILE A 222 -17.38 -1.66 10.09
CA ILE A 222 -18.54 -1.50 10.95
C ILE A 222 -18.04 -0.93 12.28
N SER A 223 -18.41 0.30 12.61
CA SER A 223 -17.96 0.99 13.82
C SER A 223 -18.93 2.07 14.25
N VAL A 224 -18.57 2.83 15.29
CA VAL A 224 -19.30 4.03 15.67
C VAL A 224 -19.11 5.10 14.59
N GLY A 225 -20.20 5.72 14.15
CA GLY A 225 -20.21 6.77 13.16
C GLY A 225 -19.55 8.04 13.66
N ALA A 226 -19.03 8.86 12.74
CA ALA A 226 -18.49 10.18 13.07
C ALA A 226 -19.57 11.16 13.60
N ASP A 227 -20.83 10.86 13.32
CA ASP A 227 -22.04 11.49 13.86
C ASP A 227 -22.43 10.99 15.26
N GLY A 228 -21.71 9.98 15.80
CA GLY A 228 -22.01 9.35 17.08
C GLY A 228 -22.96 8.15 16.99
N GLU A 229 -23.49 7.86 15.81
CA GLU A 229 -24.44 6.75 15.63
C GLU A 229 -23.75 5.38 15.73
N ASP A 230 -24.28 4.48 16.54
CA ASP A 230 -23.74 3.12 16.67
C ASP A 230 -24.01 2.28 15.41
N LYS A 231 -23.15 1.27 15.20
CA LYS A 231 -23.24 0.30 14.09
C LYS A 231 -23.36 0.95 12.72
N THR A 232 -22.54 1.97 12.49
CA THR A 232 -22.43 2.61 11.19
C THR A 232 -21.52 1.78 10.29
N ILE A 233 -21.95 1.58 9.03
CA ILE A 233 -21.19 0.85 8.02
C ILE A 233 -20.61 1.86 7.02
N GLY A 234 -19.28 1.96 6.96
CA GLY A 234 -18.67 3.01 6.17
C GLY A 234 -17.17 2.91 6.00
N PHE A 235 -16.58 4.00 5.53
CA PHE A 235 -15.14 4.13 5.39
C PHE A 235 -14.55 4.87 6.59
N ARG A 236 -13.29 4.56 6.90
CA ARG A 236 -12.55 5.18 7.99
C ARG A 236 -12.19 6.62 7.65
N LEU A 237 -12.50 7.57 8.54
CA LEU A 237 -12.18 8.99 8.36
C LEU A 237 -10.70 9.31 8.68
N GLY A 238 -10.05 8.58 9.59
CA GLY A 238 -8.65 8.84 9.94
C GLY A 238 -8.09 7.93 11.04
N LYS A 239 -6.87 8.23 11.50
CA LYS A 239 -6.21 7.56 12.64
C LYS A 239 -6.28 8.45 13.89
N TYR A 240 -7.04 7.97 14.88
CA TYR A 240 -7.05 8.22 16.34
C TYR A 240 -6.98 9.65 16.89
N LYS A 241 -8.13 10.12 17.41
CA LYS A 241 -8.23 10.85 18.69
C LYS A 241 -9.15 10.00 19.60
N GLY A 242 -8.66 9.47 20.72
CA GLY A 242 -9.52 8.96 21.81
C GLY A 242 -10.07 7.52 21.76
N GLY A 243 -9.59 6.65 20.88
CA GLY A 243 -9.84 5.19 20.97
C GLY A 243 -11.00 4.61 20.15
N SER A 244 -11.88 5.45 19.57
CA SER A 244 -12.88 5.01 18.58
C SER A 244 -12.45 5.39 17.16
N CYS A 245 -12.63 4.46 16.22
CA CYS A 245 -12.32 4.67 14.81
C CYS A 245 -13.57 5.13 14.08
N ALA A 246 -13.82 6.44 14.07
CA ALA A 246 -15.01 7.00 13.43
C ALA A 246 -15.09 6.61 11.93
N VAL A 247 -16.25 6.07 11.56
CA VAL A 247 -16.58 5.74 10.17
C VAL A 247 -17.63 6.70 9.61
N VAL A 248 -17.60 6.92 8.31
CA VAL A 248 -18.61 7.72 7.59
C VAL A 248 -19.23 6.86 6.51
N GLY A 249 -20.57 6.88 6.44
CA GLY A 249 -21.34 6.11 5.47
C GLY A 249 -21.03 6.49 4.01
N PRO A 250 -21.29 5.60 3.04
CA PRO A 250 -20.83 5.79 1.67
C PRO A 250 -21.80 6.56 0.75
N ALA A 251 -22.88 7.15 1.27
CA ALA A 251 -23.97 7.72 0.47
C ALA A 251 -23.48 8.72 -0.59
N ASP A 252 -22.61 9.65 -0.20
CA ASP A 252 -22.13 10.74 -1.06
C ASP A 252 -20.84 10.39 -1.83
N LEU A 253 -20.36 9.15 -1.74
CA LEU A 253 -19.12 8.74 -2.39
C LEU A 253 -19.36 8.41 -3.86
N CYS A 254 -18.69 9.15 -4.75
CA CYS A 254 -18.89 9.06 -6.20
C CYS A 254 -18.43 7.73 -6.81
N HIS A 255 -17.45 7.06 -6.21
CA HIS A 255 -16.86 5.84 -6.76
C HIS A 255 -17.61 4.56 -6.37
N VAL A 256 -18.48 4.62 -5.35
CA VAL A 256 -19.26 3.48 -4.85
C VAL A 256 -20.55 3.37 -5.68
N SER A 257 -20.85 2.18 -6.19
CA SER A 257 -22.08 1.94 -6.96
C SER A 257 -23.36 2.11 -6.12
N ALA A 258 -24.45 2.54 -6.77
CA ALA A 258 -25.76 2.64 -6.16
C ALA A 258 -26.24 1.29 -5.58
N GLU A 259 -25.97 0.18 -6.26
CA GLU A 259 -26.21 -1.18 -5.76
C GLU A 259 -25.50 -1.43 -4.42
N ALA A 260 -24.21 -1.09 -4.32
CA ALA A 260 -23.47 -1.29 -3.08
C ALA A 260 -23.99 -0.37 -1.96
N LYS A 261 -24.35 0.87 -2.27
CA LYS A 261 -24.95 1.81 -1.30
C LYS A 261 -26.28 1.27 -0.74
N ARG A 262 -27.14 0.68 -1.59
CA ARG A 262 -28.39 0.04 -1.15
C ARG A 262 -28.13 -1.15 -0.21
N VAL A 263 -27.22 -2.05 -0.59
CA VAL A 263 -26.84 -3.19 0.27
C VAL A 263 -26.32 -2.70 1.62
N VAL A 264 -25.43 -1.70 1.65
CA VAL A 264 -24.91 -1.12 2.89
C VAL A 264 -26.01 -0.52 3.75
N SER A 265 -26.95 0.23 3.15
CA SER A 265 -28.07 0.84 3.88
C SER A 265 -28.96 -0.21 4.54
N GLU A 266 -29.36 -1.25 3.81
CA GLU A 266 -30.19 -2.34 4.35
C GLU A 266 -29.45 -3.17 5.40
N PHE A 267 -28.15 -3.40 5.21
CA PHE A 267 -27.33 -4.09 6.21
C PHE A 267 -27.17 -3.29 7.48
N GLN A 268 -27.01 -1.97 7.38
CA GLN A 268 -26.94 -1.09 8.54
C GLN A 268 -28.26 -1.10 9.33
N LYS A 269 -29.41 -1.04 8.65
CA LYS A 269 -30.72 -1.19 9.30
C LYS A 269 -30.81 -2.52 10.05
N PHE A 270 -30.44 -3.63 9.40
CA PHE A 270 -30.45 -4.95 10.01
C PHE A 270 -29.56 -5.03 11.26
N ILE A 271 -28.27 -4.68 11.18
CA ILE A 271 -27.36 -4.86 12.33
C ILE A 271 -27.77 -4.01 13.54
N ARG A 272 -28.44 -2.87 13.31
CA ARG A 272 -28.98 -2.01 14.37
C ARG A 272 -30.09 -2.68 15.18
N THR A 273 -30.85 -3.60 14.59
CA THR A 273 -31.86 -4.40 15.33
C THR A 273 -31.25 -5.51 16.17
N THR A 274 -29.99 -5.87 15.92
CA THR A 274 -29.30 -6.95 16.65
C THR A 274 -28.68 -6.45 17.97
N PRO A 275 -28.55 -7.31 18.99
CA PRO A 275 -27.92 -6.93 20.27
C PRO A 275 -26.39 -6.87 20.22
N TYR A 276 -25.77 -7.24 19.08
CA TYR A 276 -24.32 -7.37 18.98
C TYR A 276 -23.65 -6.03 18.69
N SER A 277 -22.64 -5.66 19.48
CA SER A 277 -21.88 -4.41 19.33
C SER A 277 -20.85 -4.45 18.20
N VAL A 278 -20.38 -3.28 17.79
CA VAL A 278 -19.27 -3.13 16.86
C VAL A 278 -17.96 -3.60 17.48
N TYR A 279 -17.08 -4.18 16.66
CA TYR A 279 -15.79 -4.68 17.11
C TYR A 279 -14.79 -3.52 17.32
N SER A 280 -14.13 -3.52 18.47
CA SER A 280 -13.03 -2.61 18.81
C SER A 280 -11.69 -3.33 18.63
N PRO A 281 -10.83 -2.89 17.69
CA PRO A 281 -9.47 -3.41 17.57
C PRO A 281 -8.57 -3.08 18.78
N GLU A 282 -8.97 -2.13 19.63
CA GLU A 282 -8.18 -1.73 20.81
C GLU A 282 -8.42 -2.63 22.00
N THR A 283 -9.69 -2.90 22.31
CA THR A 283 -10.07 -3.76 23.43
C THR A 283 -10.20 -5.22 23.01
N TYR A 284 -10.24 -5.50 21.70
CA TYR A 284 -10.58 -6.81 21.12
C TYR A 284 -11.99 -7.29 21.48
N GLU A 285 -12.87 -6.38 21.89
CA GLU A 285 -14.26 -6.65 22.25
C GLU A 285 -15.23 -6.27 21.11
N GLY A 286 -16.51 -6.61 21.26
CA GLY A 286 -17.53 -6.52 20.21
C GLY A 286 -17.44 -7.57 19.09
N HIS A 287 -18.38 -7.47 18.15
CA HIS A 287 -18.66 -8.54 17.18
C HIS A 287 -18.58 -8.11 15.73
N TRP A 288 -19.33 -7.07 15.30
CA TRP A 288 -19.38 -6.66 13.90
C TRP A 288 -18.09 -5.97 13.47
N LYS A 289 -17.38 -6.50 12.46
CA LYS A 289 -16.06 -5.95 12.06
C LYS A 289 -16.11 -5.21 10.73
N GLN A 290 -16.60 -5.90 9.70
CA GLN A 290 -16.46 -5.46 8.32
C GLN A 290 -17.59 -6.04 7.48
N LEU A 291 -18.05 -5.27 6.49
CA LEU A 291 -18.92 -5.73 5.42
C LEU A 291 -18.19 -5.53 4.09
N THR A 292 -18.03 -6.60 3.33
CA THR A 292 -17.56 -6.51 1.95
C THR A 292 -18.74 -6.65 1.03
N VAL A 293 -18.90 -5.72 0.08
CA VAL A 293 -19.94 -5.78 -0.94
C VAL A 293 -19.30 -5.82 -2.32
N ARG A 294 -19.68 -6.83 -3.11
CA ARG A 294 -19.36 -6.92 -4.52
C ARG A 294 -20.63 -6.72 -5.35
N THR A 295 -20.52 -6.01 -6.46
CA THR A 295 -21.59 -5.80 -7.44
C THR A 295 -21.06 -6.16 -8.82
N THR A 296 -21.96 -6.35 -9.78
CA THR A 296 -21.59 -6.75 -11.15
C THR A 296 -22.45 -6.01 -12.16
N ARG A 297 -21.99 -5.90 -13.40
CA ARG A 297 -22.80 -5.34 -14.51
C ARG A 297 -24.03 -6.21 -14.81
N THR A 298 -23.98 -7.51 -14.47
CA THR A 298 -25.10 -8.45 -14.57
C THR A 298 -26.17 -8.28 -13.48
N LYS A 299 -26.09 -7.19 -12.69
CA LYS A 299 -27.03 -6.86 -11.60
C LYS A 299 -27.05 -7.89 -10.47
N GLN A 300 -25.97 -8.62 -10.26
CA GLN A 300 -25.76 -9.48 -9.09
C GLN A 300 -24.99 -8.72 -8.01
N ALA A 301 -25.31 -8.99 -6.75
CA ALA A 301 -24.69 -8.38 -5.59
C ALA A 301 -24.38 -9.44 -4.51
N MET A 302 -23.16 -9.44 -4.01
CA MET A 302 -22.68 -10.33 -2.96
C MET A 302 -22.26 -9.53 -1.74
N ALA A 303 -22.79 -9.88 -0.57
CA ALA A 303 -22.31 -9.37 0.71
C ALA A 303 -21.56 -10.47 1.47
N VAL A 304 -20.44 -10.10 2.07
CA VAL A 304 -19.64 -10.96 2.96
C VAL A 304 -19.43 -10.19 4.25
N VAL A 305 -20.06 -10.64 5.34
CA VAL A 305 -19.93 -10.01 6.66
C VAL A 305 -18.93 -10.74 7.52
N PHE A 306 -18.05 -9.97 8.17
CA PHE A 306 -17.04 -10.47 9.09
C PHE A 306 -17.50 -10.19 10.53
N PHE A 307 -17.63 -11.26 11.30
CA PHE A 307 -18.16 -11.25 12.64
C PHE A 307 -17.21 -11.96 13.61
N ASN A 308 -16.86 -11.32 14.72
CA ASN A 308 -16.10 -11.95 15.79
C ASN A 308 -17.05 -12.72 16.72
N PRO A 309 -17.03 -14.07 16.74
CA PRO A 309 -17.94 -14.84 17.58
C PRO A 309 -17.67 -14.68 19.08
N GLN A 310 -16.44 -14.31 19.46
CA GLN A 310 -16.00 -14.31 20.86
C GLN A 310 -16.37 -15.60 21.61
N LYS A 311 -17.17 -15.49 22.67
CA LYS A 311 -17.67 -16.59 23.51
C LYS A 311 -19.16 -16.88 23.25
N LEU A 312 -19.69 -16.50 22.09
CA LEU A 312 -21.08 -16.83 21.72
C LEU A 312 -21.21 -18.32 21.42
N GLU A 313 -22.27 -18.92 21.97
CA GLU A 313 -22.68 -20.29 21.67
C GLU A 313 -23.15 -20.42 20.22
N GLU A 314 -23.05 -21.63 19.67
CA GLU A 314 -23.38 -21.92 18.27
C GLU A 314 -24.85 -21.62 17.96
N GLU A 315 -25.77 -21.88 18.89
CA GLU A 315 -27.21 -21.61 18.71
C GLU A 315 -27.48 -20.12 18.50
N LYS A 316 -26.70 -19.23 19.13
CA LYS A 316 -26.84 -17.77 18.94
C LYS A 316 -26.32 -17.32 17.59
N LEU A 317 -25.25 -17.96 17.09
CA LEU A 317 -24.71 -17.70 15.75
C LEU A 317 -25.69 -18.21 14.69
N ASP A 318 -26.28 -19.38 14.89
CA ASP A 318 -27.30 -19.94 13.99
C ASP A 318 -28.57 -19.10 13.99
N ALA A 319 -29.02 -18.63 15.15
CA ALA A 319 -30.14 -17.69 15.23
C ALA A 319 -29.85 -16.36 14.50
N LEU A 320 -28.62 -15.82 14.64
CA LEU A 320 -28.21 -14.62 13.91
C LEU A 320 -28.22 -14.86 12.40
N LYS A 321 -27.63 -15.96 11.92
CA LYS A 321 -27.65 -16.33 10.49
C LYS A 321 -29.07 -16.55 9.98
N GLY A 322 -29.94 -17.17 10.78
CA GLY A 322 -31.37 -17.33 10.50
C GLY A 322 -32.09 -16.00 10.35
N ALA A 323 -31.88 -15.07 11.28
CA ALA A 323 -32.44 -13.72 11.22
C ALA A 323 -31.93 -12.92 10.01
N MET A 324 -30.64 -13.04 9.68
CA MET A 324 -30.06 -12.46 8.46
C MET A 324 -30.74 -13.01 7.21
N ARG A 325 -30.87 -14.34 7.10
CA ARG A 325 -31.55 -14.99 5.99
C ARG A 325 -32.99 -14.47 5.86
N GLN A 326 -33.74 -14.45 6.96
CA GLN A 326 -35.12 -13.99 6.96
C GLN A 326 -35.23 -12.53 6.49
N TYR A 327 -34.41 -11.63 7.05
CA TYR A 327 -34.44 -10.20 6.70
C TYR A 327 -34.15 -9.94 5.22
N PHE A 328 -33.13 -10.60 4.65
CA PHE A 328 -32.68 -10.34 3.28
C PHE A 328 -33.38 -11.15 2.20
N VAL A 329 -34.08 -12.24 2.54
CA VAL A 329 -34.82 -13.06 1.57
C VAL A 329 -36.31 -12.74 1.60
N GLU A 330 -36.88 -12.54 2.77
CA GLU A 330 -38.34 -12.42 2.98
C GLU A 330 -38.77 -11.06 3.56
N GLY A 331 -37.88 -10.38 4.29
CA GLY A 331 -38.16 -9.10 4.96
C GLY A 331 -37.83 -7.87 4.13
N GLU A 332 -37.70 -6.73 4.82
CA GLU A 332 -37.41 -5.41 4.23
C GLU A 332 -36.09 -5.38 3.42
N GLY A 333 -35.10 -6.18 3.83
CA GLY A 333 -33.81 -6.27 3.16
C GLY A 333 -33.86 -6.92 1.77
N LYS A 334 -34.98 -7.54 1.38
CA LYS A 334 -35.17 -8.15 0.05
C LYS A 334 -34.94 -7.14 -1.08
N ASP A 335 -35.34 -5.89 -0.86
CA ASP A 335 -35.23 -4.82 -1.86
C ASP A 335 -33.79 -4.28 -2.03
N SER A 336 -32.83 -4.80 -1.23
CA SER A 336 -31.39 -4.53 -1.44
C SER A 336 -30.87 -5.04 -2.79
N GLY A 337 -31.56 -6.02 -3.40
CA GLY A 337 -31.11 -6.67 -4.64
C GLY A 337 -29.94 -7.64 -4.45
N MET A 338 -29.63 -8.00 -3.20
CA MET A 338 -28.57 -8.93 -2.87
C MET A 338 -28.88 -10.36 -3.36
N THR A 339 -27.96 -10.96 -4.11
CA THR A 339 -28.09 -12.31 -4.66
C THR A 339 -27.31 -13.36 -3.90
N SER A 340 -26.35 -12.94 -3.06
CA SER A 340 -25.47 -13.80 -2.28
C SER A 340 -25.13 -13.15 -0.94
N LEU A 341 -25.30 -13.89 0.16
CA LEU A 341 -24.98 -13.44 1.50
C LEU A 341 -24.11 -14.47 2.21
N PHE A 342 -22.93 -14.04 2.65
CA PHE A 342 -21.96 -14.86 3.36
C PHE A 342 -21.65 -14.32 4.74
N PHE A 343 -21.32 -15.25 5.65
CA PHE A 343 -20.92 -14.98 7.02
C PHE A 343 -19.54 -15.60 7.29
N VAL A 344 -18.60 -14.76 7.71
CA VAL A 344 -17.23 -15.15 8.03
C VAL A 344 -16.98 -14.94 9.52
N ARG A 345 -16.57 -16.00 10.20
CA ARG A 345 -16.15 -15.95 11.60
C ARG A 345 -14.70 -15.47 11.67
N ASP A 346 -14.47 -14.25 12.14
CA ASP A 346 -13.14 -13.63 12.23
C ASP A 346 -12.79 -13.26 13.69
N GLY A 347 -12.48 -14.29 14.48
CA GLY A 347 -12.00 -14.18 15.86
C GLY A 347 -10.49 -13.96 15.97
N GLN A 348 -9.82 -14.65 16.91
CA GLN A 348 -8.35 -14.68 16.95
C GLN A 348 -7.81 -15.52 15.80
N ARG A 349 -7.07 -14.88 14.89
CA ARG A 349 -6.56 -15.50 13.68
C ARG A 349 -5.42 -16.47 13.98
N LYS A 350 -5.51 -17.69 13.45
CA LYS A 350 -4.39 -18.65 13.39
C LYS A 350 -3.43 -18.35 12.23
N SER A 351 -3.93 -17.70 11.17
CA SER A 351 -3.20 -17.32 9.97
C SER A 351 -3.37 -15.82 9.70
N PRO A 352 -2.33 -15.12 9.21
CA PRO A 352 -2.46 -13.72 8.81
C PRO A 352 -3.39 -13.53 7.60
N ASN A 353 -3.65 -14.57 6.80
CA ASN A 353 -4.38 -14.46 5.53
C ASN A 353 -5.91 -14.55 5.75
N PRO A 354 -6.70 -13.55 5.33
CA PRO A 354 -8.16 -13.57 5.45
C PRO A 354 -8.86 -14.66 4.63
N GLU A 355 -8.20 -15.17 3.59
CA GLU A 355 -8.71 -16.22 2.69
C GLU A 355 -8.74 -17.61 3.36
N ASP A 356 -8.01 -17.78 4.47
CA ASP A 356 -8.01 -19.02 5.24
C ASP A 356 -9.24 -19.12 6.19
N LEU A 357 -10.09 -18.09 6.23
CA LEU A 357 -11.27 -18.08 7.07
C LEU A 357 -12.44 -18.75 6.35
N PRO A 358 -13.11 -19.74 6.96
CA PRO A 358 -14.30 -20.36 6.37
C PRO A 358 -15.39 -19.32 6.09
N CYS A 359 -15.91 -19.36 4.86
CA CYS A 359 -16.97 -18.49 4.38
C CYS A 359 -18.28 -19.27 4.27
N GLU A 360 -19.21 -19.03 5.19
CA GLU A 360 -20.48 -19.76 5.25
C GLU A 360 -21.54 -19.05 4.41
N LEU A 361 -22.19 -19.77 3.48
CA LEU A 361 -23.30 -19.23 2.69
C LEU A 361 -24.57 -19.16 3.56
N VAL A 362 -25.02 -17.94 3.86
CA VAL A 362 -26.24 -17.68 4.62
C VAL A 362 -27.47 -17.59 3.72
N ALA A 363 -27.36 -17.02 2.51
CA ALA A 363 -28.49 -16.91 1.60
C ALA A 363 -28.05 -16.74 0.14
N GLY A 364 -28.89 -17.19 -0.79
CA GLY A 364 -28.70 -16.98 -2.22
C GLY A 364 -27.68 -17.92 -2.87
N LYS A 365 -26.89 -17.39 -3.81
CA LYS A 365 -25.94 -18.17 -4.61
C LYS A 365 -24.54 -18.19 -3.99
N ASN A 366 -23.77 -19.25 -4.24
CA ASN A 366 -22.38 -19.38 -3.78
C ASN A 366 -21.35 -18.53 -4.56
N CYS A 367 -21.77 -17.87 -5.64
CA CYS A 367 -20.92 -17.05 -6.49
C CYS A 367 -21.75 -16.00 -7.23
N ILE A 368 -21.07 -14.98 -7.75
CA ILE A 368 -21.63 -14.00 -8.69
C ILE A 368 -20.93 -14.10 -10.05
N HIS A 369 -21.53 -13.52 -11.08
CA HIS A 369 -21.03 -13.54 -12.45
C HIS A 369 -20.83 -12.12 -12.96
N GLU A 370 -19.69 -11.89 -13.61
CA GLU A 370 -19.38 -10.63 -14.29
C GLU A 370 -19.05 -10.88 -15.76
N GLU A 371 -19.23 -9.84 -16.57
CA GLU A 371 -18.81 -9.82 -17.97
C GLU A 371 -17.62 -8.87 -18.17
N LEU A 372 -16.57 -9.39 -18.81
CA LEU A 372 -15.34 -8.65 -19.10
C LEU A 372 -14.85 -9.07 -20.49
N LEU A 373 -14.61 -8.10 -21.39
CA LEU A 373 -14.19 -8.35 -22.79
C LEU A 373 -15.12 -9.35 -23.54
N GLY A 374 -16.42 -9.30 -23.24
CA GLY A 374 -17.42 -10.22 -23.82
C GLY A 374 -17.33 -11.66 -23.32
N LEU A 375 -16.54 -11.92 -22.26
CA LEU A 375 -16.36 -13.23 -21.64
C LEU A 375 -17.02 -13.23 -20.26
N LYS A 376 -17.48 -14.41 -19.81
CA LYS A 376 -18.20 -14.58 -18.55
C LYS A 376 -17.28 -15.11 -17.47
N PHE A 377 -17.30 -14.48 -16.29
CA PHE A 377 -16.47 -14.85 -15.16
C PHE A 377 -17.33 -15.08 -13.91
N ARG A 378 -17.24 -16.28 -13.36
CA ARG A 378 -17.64 -16.62 -12.00
C ARG A 378 -16.64 -16.02 -11.01
N ILE A 379 -17.18 -15.43 -9.95
CA ILE A 379 -16.45 -14.78 -8.87
C ILE A 379 -16.96 -15.32 -7.54
N SER A 380 -16.07 -15.97 -6.80
CA SER A 380 -16.24 -16.45 -5.42
C SER A 380 -15.94 -15.34 -4.38
N PRO A 381 -16.33 -15.51 -3.10
CA PRO A 381 -16.19 -14.47 -2.08
C PRO A 381 -14.76 -13.98 -1.85
N HIS A 382 -13.79 -14.91 -1.80
CA HIS A 382 -12.39 -14.59 -1.53
C HIS A 382 -11.59 -14.30 -2.80
N SER A 383 -12.05 -14.74 -3.97
CA SER A 383 -11.26 -14.64 -5.20
C SER A 383 -11.05 -13.19 -5.66
N PHE A 384 -9.85 -12.87 -6.13
CA PHE A 384 -9.54 -11.54 -6.64
C PHE A 384 -10.20 -11.30 -8.00
N PHE A 385 -10.75 -10.11 -8.17
CA PHE A 385 -11.25 -9.59 -9.44
C PHE A 385 -11.00 -8.08 -9.48
N GLN A 386 -10.69 -7.54 -10.66
CA GLN A 386 -10.39 -6.11 -10.78
C GLN A 386 -11.57 -5.26 -10.37
N VAL A 387 -11.32 -4.25 -9.54
CA VAL A 387 -12.41 -3.48 -8.89
C VAL A 387 -13.13 -2.52 -9.83
N ASN A 388 -12.57 -2.27 -11.01
CA ASN A 388 -13.13 -1.45 -12.08
C ASN A 388 -13.12 -2.27 -13.37
N THR A 389 -14.26 -2.90 -13.70
CA THR A 389 -14.37 -3.78 -14.87
C THR A 389 -14.00 -3.06 -16.16
N GLY A 390 -14.41 -1.80 -16.33
CA GLY A 390 -14.12 -1.02 -17.55
C GLY A 390 -12.65 -0.67 -17.70
N GLY A 391 -12.01 -0.23 -16.60
CA GLY A 391 -10.57 -0.01 -16.59
C GLY A 391 -9.78 -1.30 -16.87
N ALA A 392 -10.24 -2.43 -16.32
CA ALA A 392 -9.63 -3.73 -16.56
C ALA A 392 -9.71 -4.17 -18.03
N GLU A 393 -10.83 -3.90 -18.71
CA GLU A 393 -10.99 -4.18 -20.15
C GLU A 393 -9.95 -3.41 -20.99
N VAL A 394 -9.72 -2.13 -20.66
CA VAL A 394 -8.69 -1.30 -21.30
C VAL A 394 -7.29 -1.88 -21.04
N LEU A 395 -6.99 -2.20 -19.78
CA LEU A 395 -5.72 -2.78 -19.36
C LEU A 395 -5.42 -4.09 -20.10
N TYR A 396 -6.37 -5.02 -20.11
CA TYR A 396 -6.17 -6.35 -20.69
C TYR A 396 -6.14 -6.33 -22.22
N SER A 397 -6.86 -5.40 -22.85
CA SER A 397 -6.72 -5.16 -24.30
C SER A 397 -5.31 -4.71 -24.64
N ALA A 398 -4.75 -3.74 -23.90
CA ALA A 398 -3.37 -3.28 -24.08
C ALA A 398 -2.35 -4.41 -23.84
N VAL A 399 -2.55 -5.24 -22.81
CA VAL A 399 -1.72 -6.44 -22.57
C VAL A 399 -1.72 -7.37 -23.79
N GLY A 400 -2.90 -7.68 -24.34
CA GLY A 400 -3.04 -8.56 -25.50
C GLY A 400 -2.37 -8.00 -26.76
N GLU A 401 -2.52 -6.70 -27.01
CA GLU A 401 -1.84 -6.01 -28.11
C GLU A 401 -0.32 -6.02 -27.95
N TRP A 402 0.17 -5.82 -26.73
CA TRP A 402 1.60 -5.74 -26.45
C TRP A 402 2.30 -7.08 -26.43
N ALA A 403 1.56 -8.15 -26.16
CA ALA A 403 2.10 -9.50 -26.14
C ALA A 403 2.51 -9.99 -27.53
N GLN A 404 1.91 -9.43 -28.61
CA GLN A 404 2.05 -9.87 -30.02
C GLN A 404 1.97 -11.40 -30.15
N LEU A 405 0.81 -11.90 -29.76
CA LEU A 405 0.52 -13.32 -29.69
C LEU A 405 0.02 -13.85 -31.04
N ASP A 406 0.36 -15.09 -31.32
CA ASP A 406 -0.09 -15.89 -32.45
C ASP A 406 -0.51 -17.30 -32.00
N GLN A 407 -1.02 -18.10 -32.95
CA GLN A 407 -1.52 -19.45 -32.67
C GLN A 407 -0.41 -20.46 -32.28
N ASP A 408 0.87 -20.09 -32.33
CA ASP A 408 2.00 -20.89 -31.87
C ASP A 408 2.51 -20.45 -30.49
N SER A 409 2.01 -19.32 -29.98
CA SER A 409 2.41 -18.74 -28.72
C SER A 409 1.92 -19.56 -27.51
N THR A 410 2.75 -19.62 -26.47
CA THR A 410 2.37 -20.07 -25.13
C THR A 410 2.43 -18.88 -24.17
N VAL A 411 1.32 -18.62 -23.47
CA VAL A 411 1.25 -17.56 -22.45
C VAL A 411 1.38 -18.14 -21.06
N LEU A 412 2.27 -17.56 -20.26
CA LEU A 412 2.38 -17.83 -18.82
C LEU A 412 1.73 -16.67 -18.06
N ASP A 413 0.59 -16.91 -17.44
CA ASP A 413 -0.16 -15.94 -16.66
C ASP A 413 0.12 -16.18 -15.16
N VAL A 414 1.00 -15.36 -14.57
CA VAL A 414 1.49 -15.55 -13.20
C VAL A 414 0.78 -14.59 -12.25
N CYS A 415 0.28 -15.13 -11.14
CA CYS A 415 -0.68 -14.45 -10.26
C CYS A 415 -2.00 -14.19 -11.00
N CYS A 416 -2.51 -15.23 -11.69
CA CYS A 416 -3.61 -15.08 -12.64
C CYS A 416 -4.98 -14.85 -12.00
N GLY A 417 -5.11 -14.97 -10.67
CA GLY A 417 -6.39 -14.86 -9.97
C GLY A 417 -7.43 -15.81 -10.55
N THR A 418 -8.60 -15.26 -10.90
CA THR A 418 -9.71 -15.99 -11.55
C THR A 418 -9.50 -16.24 -13.05
N GLY A 419 -8.27 -16.05 -13.55
CA GLY A 419 -7.83 -16.31 -14.91
C GLY A 419 -8.20 -15.23 -15.92
N THR A 420 -8.50 -14.00 -15.48
CA THR A 420 -9.06 -12.94 -16.35
C THR A 420 -8.19 -12.63 -17.56
N ILE A 421 -6.88 -12.43 -17.36
CA ILE A 421 -5.92 -12.14 -18.43
C ILE A 421 -5.79 -13.34 -19.34
N GLY A 422 -5.39 -14.50 -18.81
CA GLY A 422 -5.17 -15.72 -19.59
C GLY A 422 -6.40 -16.15 -20.42
N ILE A 423 -7.60 -16.13 -19.83
CA ILE A 423 -8.86 -16.46 -20.51
C ILE A 423 -9.16 -15.48 -21.65
N SER A 424 -8.88 -14.18 -21.46
CA SER A 424 -9.08 -13.17 -22.51
C SER A 424 -8.17 -13.34 -23.72
N LEU A 425 -6.99 -13.96 -23.52
CA LEU A 425 -5.99 -14.19 -24.57
C LEU A 425 -6.07 -15.59 -25.18
N ALA A 426 -6.73 -16.54 -24.52
CA ALA A 426 -6.71 -17.96 -24.87
C ALA A 426 -7.11 -18.25 -26.33
N LYS A 427 -8.06 -17.51 -26.92
CA LYS A 427 -8.47 -17.73 -28.33
C LYS A 427 -7.38 -17.36 -29.36
N ARG A 428 -6.36 -16.62 -28.96
CA ARG A 428 -5.31 -16.10 -29.84
C ARG A 428 -4.03 -16.95 -29.81
N VAL A 429 -3.97 -17.97 -28.95
CA VAL A 429 -2.73 -18.67 -28.61
C VAL A 429 -2.88 -20.18 -28.61
N LYS A 430 -1.76 -20.88 -28.73
CA LYS A 430 -1.70 -22.33 -28.63
C LYS A 430 -2.11 -22.83 -27.26
N LYS A 431 -1.57 -22.20 -26.22
CA LYS A 431 -1.68 -22.67 -24.83
C LYS A 431 -1.58 -21.49 -23.86
N VAL A 432 -2.38 -21.51 -22.82
CA VAL A 432 -2.25 -20.63 -21.65
C VAL A 432 -1.97 -21.49 -20.42
N ILE A 433 -1.06 -21.03 -19.57
CA ILE A 433 -0.77 -21.65 -18.27
C ILE A 433 -0.88 -20.58 -17.19
N GLY A 434 -1.90 -20.71 -16.35
CA GLY A 434 -2.15 -19.83 -15.22
C GLY A 434 -1.59 -20.39 -13.91
N ILE A 435 -1.01 -19.53 -13.08
CA ILE A 435 -0.53 -19.87 -11.73
C ILE A 435 -1.13 -18.91 -10.73
N GLU A 436 -1.78 -19.45 -9.71
CA GLU A 436 -2.42 -18.69 -8.65
C GLU A 436 -2.29 -19.43 -7.32
N MET A 437 -2.10 -18.71 -6.22
CA MET A 437 -1.95 -19.30 -4.90
C MET A 437 -3.28 -19.56 -4.19
N CYS A 438 -4.31 -18.78 -4.52
CA CYS A 438 -5.65 -18.91 -3.95
C CYS A 438 -6.41 -20.06 -4.64
N GLN A 439 -6.72 -21.11 -3.87
CA GLN A 439 -7.42 -22.29 -4.38
C GLN A 439 -8.81 -21.95 -4.95
N GLU A 440 -9.60 -21.11 -4.27
CA GLU A 440 -10.91 -20.66 -4.77
C GLU A 440 -10.78 -19.93 -6.11
N ALA A 441 -9.74 -19.10 -6.27
CA ALA A 441 -9.48 -18.38 -7.51
C ALA A 441 -9.10 -19.33 -8.66
N VAL A 442 -8.32 -20.39 -8.39
CA VAL A 442 -8.00 -21.44 -9.38
C VAL A 442 -9.24 -22.23 -9.78
N GLU A 443 -10.13 -22.54 -8.84
CA GLU A 443 -11.39 -23.21 -9.12
C GLU A 443 -12.31 -22.34 -9.96
N ASP A 444 -12.42 -21.05 -9.64
CA ASP A 444 -13.08 -20.04 -10.47
C ASP A 444 -12.46 -20.01 -11.87
N ALA A 445 -11.14 -19.95 -11.99
CA ALA A 445 -10.45 -19.89 -13.27
C ALA A 445 -10.75 -21.11 -14.16
N LYS A 446 -10.75 -22.33 -13.59
CA LYS A 446 -11.12 -23.56 -14.31
C LYS A 446 -12.57 -23.53 -14.79
N VAL A 447 -13.48 -23.06 -13.93
CA VAL A 447 -14.90 -22.93 -14.31
C VAL A 447 -15.08 -21.84 -15.36
N ASN A 448 -14.36 -20.72 -15.25
CA ASN A 448 -14.39 -19.61 -16.20
C ASN A 448 -13.88 -20.05 -17.57
N ALA A 449 -12.80 -20.82 -17.65
CA ALA A 449 -12.33 -21.40 -18.90
C ALA A 449 -13.41 -22.27 -19.57
N LYS A 450 -14.04 -23.15 -18.79
CA LYS A 450 -15.14 -24.00 -19.28
C LYS A 450 -16.36 -23.18 -19.72
N LEU A 451 -16.76 -22.17 -18.95
CA LEU A 451 -17.88 -21.28 -19.27
C LEU A 451 -17.67 -20.53 -20.61
N ASN A 452 -16.42 -20.27 -20.96
CA ASN A 452 -16.05 -19.60 -22.21
C ASN A 452 -15.63 -20.58 -23.33
N GLY A 453 -15.82 -21.89 -23.13
CA GLY A 453 -15.55 -22.92 -24.14
C GLY A 453 -14.06 -23.11 -24.46
N LEU A 454 -13.17 -22.83 -23.50
CA LEU A 454 -11.72 -22.90 -23.69
C LEU A 454 -11.16 -24.23 -23.17
N SER A 455 -10.42 -24.94 -24.02
CA SER A 455 -9.74 -26.20 -23.69
C SER A 455 -8.21 -26.09 -23.71
N ASN A 456 -7.67 -24.96 -24.15
CA ASN A 456 -6.24 -24.73 -24.33
C ASN A 456 -5.60 -23.97 -23.15
N ILE A 457 -6.20 -24.06 -21.96
CA ILE A 457 -5.75 -23.35 -20.76
C ILE A 457 -5.69 -24.29 -19.55
N ASP A 458 -4.54 -24.30 -18.87
CA ASP A 458 -4.34 -25.06 -17.62
C ASP A 458 -4.06 -24.11 -16.46
N PHE A 459 -4.56 -24.46 -15.27
CA PHE A 459 -4.34 -23.68 -14.04
C PHE A 459 -3.71 -24.52 -12.95
N TYR A 460 -2.69 -23.96 -12.30
CA TYR A 460 -1.93 -24.59 -11.22
C TYR A 460 -2.08 -23.79 -9.92
N CYS A 461 -2.46 -24.49 -8.86
CA CYS A 461 -2.58 -23.90 -7.52
C CYS A 461 -1.25 -23.99 -6.78
N GLY A 462 -0.78 -22.86 -6.27
CA GLY A 462 0.36 -22.78 -5.38
C GLY A 462 1.08 -21.43 -5.47
N LYS A 463 2.04 -21.22 -4.56
CA LYS A 463 2.87 -20.02 -4.59
C LYS A 463 3.67 -19.98 -5.89
N ALA A 464 3.74 -18.80 -6.50
CA ALA A 464 4.44 -18.62 -7.77
C ALA A 464 5.91 -19.08 -7.68
N GLU A 465 6.59 -18.81 -6.57
CA GLU A 465 7.99 -19.21 -6.35
C GLU A 465 8.24 -20.72 -6.28
N ASP A 466 7.21 -21.51 -5.97
CA ASP A 466 7.30 -22.96 -5.81
C ASP A 466 6.86 -23.70 -7.08
N VAL A 467 5.87 -23.15 -7.78
CA VAL A 467 5.25 -23.79 -8.96
C VAL A 467 5.88 -23.32 -10.28
N PHE A 468 6.11 -22.02 -10.44
CA PHE A 468 6.52 -21.42 -11.71
C PHE A 468 7.85 -21.96 -12.28
N PRO A 469 8.92 -22.20 -11.48
CA PRO A 469 10.17 -22.73 -12.03
C PRO A 469 10.02 -24.09 -12.71
N ASN A 470 9.20 -24.98 -12.14
CA ASN A 470 8.99 -26.32 -12.67
C ASN A 470 8.18 -26.28 -13.98
N ILE A 471 7.12 -25.46 -14.00
CA ILE A 471 6.31 -25.24 -15.20
C ILE A 471 7.16 -24.68 -16.33
N LEU A 472 7.91 -23.62 -16.06
CA LEU A 472 8.72 -22.94 -17.07
C LEU A 472 9.77 -23.86 -17.71
N ASN A 473 10.35 -24.78 -16.92
CA ASN A 473 11.29 -25.78 -17.44
C ASN A 473 10.60 -26.88 -18.27
N ALA A 474 9.33 -27.18 -18.01
CA ALA A 474 8.55 -28.18 -18.73
C ALA A 474 7.91 -27.64 -20.01
N VAL A 475 7.79 -26.33 -20.16
CA VAL A 475 7.20 -25.70 -21.35
C VAL A 475 8.15 -25.85 -22.54
N VAL A 476 7.76 -26.70 -23.49
CA VAL A 476 8.43 -26.84 -24.78
C VAL A 476 7.65 -26.06 -25.82
N SER A 477 7.93 -24.75 -25.91
CA SER A 477 7.36 -23.87 -26.93
C SER A 477 8.43 -22.88 -27.44
N PRO A 478 8.50 -22.65 -28.76
CA PRO A 478 9.46 -21.70 -29.32
C PRO A 478 9.08 -20.24 -29.03
N ASN A 479 7.80 -19.95 -28.78
CA ASN A 479 7.29 -18.60 -28.54
C ASN A 479 6.58 -18.56 -27.18
N VAL A 480 7.31 -18.17 -26.13
CA VAL A 480 6.75 -18.03 -24.77
C VAL A 480 6.73 -16.57 -24.37
N THR A 481 5.57 -16.09 -23.94
CA THR A 481 5.39 -14.77 -23.34
C THR A 481 4.86 -14.92 -21.92
N ALA A 482 5.49 -14.25 -20.97
CA ALA A 482 5.02 -14.20 -19.59
C ALA A 482 4.28 -12.89 -19.34
N ILE A 483 3.16 -12.98 -18.64
CA ILE A 483 2.39 -11.86 -18.14
C ILE A 483 2.32 -12.03 -16.62
N VAL A 484 2.72 -11.00 -15.90
CA VAL A 484 2.78 -11.03 -14.43
C VAL A 484 1.95 -9.89 -13.87
N ASP A 485 0.95 -10.20 -13.04
CA ASP A 485 0.11 -9.24 -12.31
C ASP A 485 0.19 -9.50 -10.79
N PRO A 486 1.36 -9.24 -10.17
CA PRO A 486 1.58 -9.58 -8.78
C PRO A 486 0.87 -8.63 -7.80
N PRO A 487 0.72 -9.04 -6.52
CA PRO A 487 0.25 -8.14 -5.47
C PRO A 487 1.19 -6.95 -5.28
N ARG A 488 0.77 -5.96 -4.47
CA ARG A 488 1.52 -4.72 -4.18
C ARG A 488 2.98 -4.94 -3.72
N ALA A 489 3.30 -6.10 -3.15
CA ALA A 489 4.67 -6.45 -2.74
C ALA A 489 5.61 -6.76 -3.91
N GLY A 490 5.08 -6.99 -5.11
CA GLY A 490 5.81 -7.44 -6.28
C GLY A 490 6.01 -8.95 -6.33
N LEU A 491 6.79 -9.42 -7.31
CA LEU A 491 7.13 -10.82 -7.46
C LEU A 491 8.21 -11.27 -6.46
N HIS A 492 8.08 -12.50 -6.00
CA HIS A 492 9.11 -13.16 -5.20
C HIS A 492 10.40 -13.34 -6.02
N SER A 493 11.56 -13.19 -5.37
CA SER A 493 12.88 -13.22 -6.04
C SER A 493 13.15 -14.51 -6.81
N LYS A 494 12.70 -15.67 -6.29
CA LYS A 494 12.77 -16.96 -6.99
C LYS A 494 12.06 -16.96 -8.35
N VAL A 495 10.93 -16.26 -8.49
CA VAL A 495 10.19 -16.13 -9.75
C VAL A 495 11.00 -15.32 -10.74
N ILE A 496 11.55 -14.17 -10.31
CA ILE A 496 12.44 -13.33 -11.14
C ILE A 496 13.65 -14.13 -11.62
N LEU A 497 14.30 -14.90 -10.74
CA LEU A 497 15.42 -15.74 -11.11
C LEU A 497 15.03 -16.87 -12.09
N ALA A 498 13.83 -17.42 -11.98
CA ALA A 498 13.31 -18.39 -12.95
C ALA A 498 13.08 -17.76 -14.32
N ILE A 499 12.41 -16.59 -14.39
CA ILE A 499 12.23 -15.79 -15.61
C ILE A 499 13.59 -15.51 -16.27
N ARG A 500 14.58 -15.12 -15.48
CA ARG A 500 15.93 -14.80 -15.97
C ARG A 500 16.63 -16.01 -16.57
N ARG A 501 16.53 -17.19 -15.94
CA ARG A 501 17.11 -18.45 -16.42
C ARG A 501 16.47 -19.02 -17.69
N ALA A 502 15.19 -18.76 -17.91
CA ALA A 502 14.48 -19.27 -19.09
C ALA A 502 14.83 -18.47 -20.35
N GLU A 503 15.90 -18.85 -21.04
CA GLU A 503 16.41 -18.10 -22.20
C GLU A 503 15.44 -18.03 -23.39
N HIS A 504 14.50 -18.98 -23.48
CA HIS A 504 13.43 -19.01 -24.46
C HIS A 504 12.31 -17.99 -24.17
N LEU A 505 12.21 -17.49 -22.94
CA LEU A 505 11.28 -16.41 -22.57
C LEU A 505 11.88 -15.07 -23.03
N LYS A 506 11.43 -14.60 -24.20
CA LYS A 506 11.95 -13.37 -24.82
C LYS A 506 11.15 -12.13 -24.47
N ARG A 507 9.89 -12.29 -24.09
CA ARG A 507 8.97 -11.18 -23.78
C ARG A 507 8.28 -11.37 -22.43
N LEU A 508 8.21 -10.27 -21.68
CA LEU A 508 7.56 -10.19 -20.37
C LEU A 508 6.73 -8.91 -20.29
N ILE A 509 5.44 -9.04 -19.97
CA ILE A 509 4.58 -7.91 -19.62
C ILE A 509 4.38 -7.91 -18.11
N TYR A 510 4.71 -6.80 -17.47
CA TYR A 510 4.55 -6.62 -16.04
C TYR A 510 3.44 -5.59 -15.78
N VAL A 511 2.39 -6.01 -15.07
CA VAL A 511 1.32 -5.14 -14.56
C VAL A 511 1.67 -4.77 -13.11
N ALA A 512 1.64 -3.48 -12.77
CA ALA A 512 2.02 -3.02 -11.45
C ALA A 512 1.08 -1.92 -10.92
N CYS A 513 0.30 -2.28 -9.90
CA CYS A 513 -0.54 -1.35 -9.14
C CYS A 513 0.26 -0.38 -8.26
N ASN A 514 1.51 -0.72 -7.95
CA ASN A 514 2.47 0.11 -7.25
C ASN A 514 3.87 -0.07 -7.84
N ALA A 515 4.12 0.64 -8.93
CA ALA A 515 5.40 0.56 -9.64
C ALA A 515 6.61 1.02 -8.79
N LYS A 516 6.40 1.87 -7.77
CA LYS A 516 7.46 2.25 -6.81
C LYS A 516 7.87 1.06 -5.94
N ALA A 517 6.92 0.24 -5.49
CA ALA A 517 7.20 -0.97 -4.73
C ALA A 517 7.83 -2.06 -5.60
N ALA A 518 7.39 -2.21 -6.86
CA ALA A 518 7.93 -3.16 -7.82
C ALA A 518 9.31 -2.78 -8.40
N MET A 519 9.86 -1.61 -8.05
CA MET A 519 11.13 -1.09 -8.58
C MET A 519 12.28 -2.10 -8.52
N ASN A 520 12.41 -2.82 -7.39
CA ASN A 520 13.45 -3.84 -7.24
C ASN A 520 13.26 -5.00 -8.22
N ASN A 521 12.01 -5.41 -8.50
CA ASN A 521 11.75 -6.45 -9.50
C ASN A 521 12.18 -5.98 -10.90
N PHE A 522 11.85 -4.75 -11.29
CA PHE A 522 12.28 -4.19 -12.58
C PHE A 522 13.81 -4.17 -12.72
N ILE A 523 14.51 -3.75 -11.67
CA ILE A 523 15.98 -3.74 -11.63
C ILE A 523 16.53 -5.17 -11.75
N ASP A 524 15.98 -6.11 -10.98
CA ASP A 524 16.45 -7.51 -10.97
C ASP A 524 16.26 -8.20 -12.33
N LEU A 525 15.17 -7.89 -13.04
CA LEU A 525 14.91 -8.38 -14.40
C LEU A 525 15.92 -7.83 -15.42
N CYS A 526 16.46 -6.64 -15.19
CA CYS A 526 17.37 -5.97 -16.11
C CYS A 526 18.86 -6.04 -15.70
N ARG A 527 19.16 -6.60 -14.51
CA ARG A 527 20.51 -6.68 -13.94
C ARG A 527 21.47 -7.50 -14.81
N ALA A 528 22.74 -7.11 -14.90
CA ALA A 528 23.75 -7.89 -15.61
C ALA A 528 23.85 -9.34 -15.07
N PRO A 529 24.18 -10.34 -15.91
CA PRO A 529 24.42 -11.70 -15.45
C PRO A 529 25.50 -11.75 -14.36
N SER A 530 25.34 -12.64 -13.39
CA SER A 530 26.30 -12.88 -12.30
C SER A 530 26.11 -14.29 -11.73
N ASN A 531 26.98 -14.71 -10.81
CA ASN A 531 26.84 -16.00 -10.12
C ASN A 531 25.53 -16.17 -9.35
N ARG A 532 24.82 -15.06 -9.04
CA ARG A 532 23.51 -15.09 -8.36
C ARG A 532 22.33 -14.93 -9.33
N VAL A 533 22.55 -14.36 -10.50
CA VAL A 533 21.51 -14.05 -11.48
C VAL A 533 21.98 -14.52 -12.86
N HIS A 534 21.53 -15.70 -13.25
CA HIS A 534 21.89 -16.32 -14.53
C HIS A 534 20.96 -15.87 -15.67
N GLY A 535 21.42 -16.05 -16.91
CA GLY A 535 20.66 -15.73 -18.12
C GLY A 535 20.71 -14.25 -18.51
N ALA A 536 20.51 -13.98 -19.80
CA ALA A 536 20.57 -12.63 -20.36
C ALA A 536 19.55 -11.68 -19.71
N PRO A 537 19.87 -10.38 -19.54
CA PRO A 537 18.96 -9.40 -18.97
C PRO A 537 17.80 -9.05 -19.91
N PHE A 538 16.72 -8.53 -19.32
CA PHE A 538 15.69 -7.81 -20.05
C PHE A 538 16.03 -6.32 -20.15
N ARG A 539 15.37 -5.62 -21.07
CA ARG A 539 15.34 -4.16 -21.14
C ARG A 539 13.89 -3.66 -21.22
N PRO A 540 13.56 -2.52 -20.59
CA PRO A 540 12.30 -1.83 -20.82
C PRO A 540 12.19 -1.40 -22.29
N VAL A 541 11.06 -1.72 -22.93
CA VAL A 541 10.81 -1.38 -24.34
C VAL A 541 9.76 -0.29 -24.46
N ARG A 542 8.71 -0.35 -23.64
CA ARG A 542 7.68 0.69 -23.52
C ARG A 542 6.91 0.54 -22.22
N ALA A 543 6.26 1.62 -21.81
CA ALA A 543 5.41 1.66 -20.65
C ALA A 543 4.11 2.42 -20.95
N MET A 544 3.06 2.12 -20.19
CA MET A 544 1.75 2.77 -20.27
C MET A 544 1.17 2.80 -18.86
N ALA A 545 0.35 3.81 -18.60
CA ALA A 545 -0.46 3.89 -17.41
C ALA A 545 -1.94 3.69 -17.78
N VAL A 546 -2.70 2.97 -16.96
CA VAL A 546 -4.15 2.82 -17.11
C VAL A 546 -4.81 3.29 -15.82
N ASP A 547 -5.74 4.23 -15.93
CA ASP A 547 -6.48 4.71 -14.78
C ASP A 547 -7.60 3.74 -14.36
N LEU A 548 -7.27 2.73 -13.56
CA LEU A 548 -8.29 1.86 -12.94
C LEU A 548 -9.02 2.53 -11.77
N PHE A 549 -8.47 3.61 -11.20
CA PHE A 549 -8.94 4.21 -9.96
C PHE A 549 -9.12 5.73 -10.09
N PRO A 550 -10.11 6.19 -10.89
CA PRO A 550 -10.47 7.60 -10.95
C PRO A 550 -10.66 8.23 -9.56
N GLN A 551 -10.40 9.54 -9.45
CA GLN A 551 -10.44 10.32 -8.20
C GLN A 551 -9.48 9.86 -7.09
N THR A 552 -8.68 8.82 -7.30
CA THR A 552 -7.59 8.43 -6.39
C THR A 552 -6.23 8.78 -7.00
N ILE A 553 -5.16 8.67 -6.21
CA ILE A 553 -3.78 8.81 -6.71
C ILE A 553 -3.25 7.53 -7.39
N HIS A 554 -3.99 6.43 -7.33
CA HIS A 554 -3.53 5.14 -7.82
C HIS A 554 -3.68 5.02 -9.34
N VAL A 555 -2.79 4.25 -9.96
CA VAL A 555 -2.76 3.95 -11.38
C VAL A 555 -2.16 2.57 -11.59
N GLU A 556 -2.63 1.82 -12.58
CA GLU A 556 -1.97 0.58 -13.01
C GLU A 556 -0.91 0.92 -14.06
N MET A 557 0.31 0.43 -13.86
CA MET A 557 1.40 0.62 -14.83
C MET A 557 1.66 -0.69 -15.56
N LEU A 558 1.64 -0.63 -16.89
CA LEU A 558 2.15 -1.68 -17.78
C LEU A 558 3.60 -1.38 -18.14
N LEU A 559 4.47 -2.39 -18.03
CA LEU A 559 5.85 -2.33 -18.49
C LEU A 559 6.14 -3.52 -19.39
N LEU A 560 6.44 -3.25 -20.67
CA LEU A 560 6.92 -4.27 -21.60
C LEU A 560 8.44 -4.40 -21.47
N LEU A 561 8.89 -5.62 -21.22
CA LEU A 561 10.29 -6.00 -21.10
C LEU A 561 10.62 -7.03 -22.17
N GLU A 562 11.71 -6.80 -22.90
CA GLU A 562 12.23 -7.77 -23.88
C GLU A 562 13.65 -8.16 -23.55
N ARG A 563 14.00 -9.41 -23.82
CA ARG A 563 15.34 -9.94 -23.57
C ARG A 563 16.33 -9.34 -24.57
N VAL A 564 17.51 -8.98 -24.09
CA VAL A 564 18.61 -8.53 -24.93
C VAL A 564 19.40 -9.75 -25.43
N ASP A 565 19.74 -9.76 -26.72
CA ASP A 565 20.70 -10.73 -27.27
C ASP A 565 22.11 -10.34 -26.79
N TYR A 566 22.51 -10.93 -25.66
CA TYR A 566 23.72 -10.55 -24.92
C TYR A 566 25.03 -11.00 -25.58
N THR A 567 24.97 -11.77 -26.66
CA THR A 567 26.14 -12.31 -27.40
C THR A 567 26.78 -11.30 -28.36
N SER A 568 26.06 -10.26 -28.79
CA SER A 568 26.57 -9.27 -29.76
C SER A 568 27.17 -8.01 -29.14
N GLU A 569 27.01 -7.80 -27.82
CA GLU A 569 27.39 -6.56 -27.13
C GLU A 569 28.53 -6.72 -26.11
N GLN A 570 29.20 -7.88 -26.04
CA GLN A 570 30.44 -7.96 -25.27
C GLN A 570 31.54 -7.15 -25.99
N PRO A 571 32.24 -6.23 -25.30
CA PRO A 571 33.47 -5.68 -25.85
C PRO A 571 34.42 -6.86 -26.08
N GLN A 572 34.84 -7.04 -27.34
CA GLN A 572 35.87 -8.02 -27.66
C GLN A 572 37.11 -7.70 -26.81
N ASN A 573 37.34 -8.50 -25.77
CA ASN A 573 38.65 -8.54 -25.13
C ASN A 573 39.59 -9.17 -26.17
N SER A 574 40.33 -8.32 -26.88
CA SER A 574 41.43 -8.71 -27.74
C SER A 574 42.53 -9.35 -26.89
N SER A 575 42.43 -10.65 -26.63
CA SER A 575 43.57 -11.46 -26.24
C SER A 575 44.33 -11.88 -27.49
N ASN A 576 45.09 -10.94 -28.08
CA ASN A 576 46.24 -11.32 -28.91
C ASN A 576 47.27 -11.93 -27.96
N ARG A 577 47.24 -13.27 -27.85
CA ARG A 577 48.46 -14.01 -27.51
C ARG A 577 49.17 -14.24 -28.84
N GLU A 578 50.15 -13.39 -29.12
CA GLU A 578 51.18 -13.70 -30.10
C GLU A 578 51.88 -14.98 -29.64
N GLU A 579 51.69 -16.05 -30.41
CA GLU A 579 52.62 -17.17 -30.45
C GLU A 579 53.90 -16.66 -31.13
N THR A 580 54.91 -16.31 -30.33
CA THR A 580 56.29 -16.26 -30.83
C THR A 580 56.89 -17.65 -30.66
N GLY A 581 56.84 -18.42 -31.75
CA GLY A 581 57.73 -19.56 -31.96
C GLY A 581 59.07 -19.09 -32.51
N SER A 582 60.15 -19.50 -31.83
CA SER A 582 61.52 -19.81 -32.30
C SER A 582 62.54 -19.50 -31.21
#